data_AF-A0AAX2QAP6-F1
#
_entry.id   AF-A0AAX2QAP6-F1
#
_cell.length_a   1.000
_cell.length_b   1.000
_cell.length_c   1.000
_cell.angle_alpha   90.00
_cell.angle_beta   90.00
_cell.angle_gamma   90.00
#
_symmetry.space_group_name_H-M   'P 1'
#
loop_
_entity.id
_entity.type
_entity.pdbx_description
1 polymer ?
#
loop_
_entity_poly.entity_id
_entity_poly.type
_entity_poly.pdbx_seq_one_letter_code
_entity_poly.pdbx_strand_id
1 'polypeptide(L)'
;MGSTSILKVLSVSKLVIGRRERAVVLEPRGEGIVLWTLRFGDEVRPEESYFEGIDEEADPELNPLVQQLIKQKTSRWSPDMVSDPIQESLLKIIAEKKKALKPPKKVARGKPDAQASNVVNIMDALKKSVAAELKSSKAR
;
A
#
# COMPACT_ATOMS: atom_id res chain seq x y z
N MET A 1 20.26 31.01 7.88
CA MET A 1 19.73 29.94 8.74
C MET A 1 20.90 29.14 9.29
N GLY A 2 21.53 29.55 10.39
CA GLY A 2 20.91 29.58 11.71
C GLY A 2 21.15 28.23 12.38
N SER A 3 22.43 27.87 12.56
CA SER A 3 22.86 26.69 13.30
C SER A 3 22.55 26.90 14.78
N THR A 4 21.30 26.63 15.18
CA THR A 4 20.99 26.48 16.60
C THR A 4 21.41 25.07 16.98
N SER A 5 22.55 24.99 17.65
CA SER A 5 22.97 23.85 18.45
C SER A 5 21.97 23.66 19.59
N ILE A 6 20.78 23.14 19.27
CA ILE A 6 19.83 22.63 20.25
C ILE A 6 20.57 21.48 20.92
N LEU A 7 20.77 21.56 22.23
CA LEU A 7 21.25 20.44 23.04
C LEU A 7 20.54 19.17 22.55
N LYS A 8 21.29 18.17 22.06
CA LYS A 8 20.72 16.95 21.49
C LYS A 8 20.18 16.08 22.63
N VAL A 9 19.09 16.54 23.24
CA VAL A 9 18.38 15.83 24.30
C VAL A 9 17.47 14.81 23.62
N LEU A 10 17.69 13.55 23.97
CA LEU A 10 16.89 12.42 23.54
C LEU A 10 16.01 11.99 24.71
N SER A 11 14.76 11.61 24.45
CA SER A 11 13.89 11.07 25.49
C SER A 11 13.90 9.55 25.44
N VAL A 12 14.10 8.91 26.60
CA VAL A 12 13.99 7.45 26.74
C VAL A 12 12.62 7.13 27.32
N SER A 13 11.94 6.15 26.76
CA SER A 13 10.59 5.78 27.18
C SER A 13 10.34 4.29 26.99
N LYS A 14 9.22 3.81 27.53
CA LYS A 14 8.71 2.47 27.25
C LYS A 14 7.44 2.58 26.43
N LEU A 15 7.34 1.80 25.36
CA LEU A 15 6.20 1.77 24.46
C LEU A 15 5.79 0.33 24.20
N VAL A 16 4.49 0.06 24.24
CA VAL A 16 3.93 -1.23 23.82
C VAL A 16 3.69 -1.19 22.31
N ILE A 17 4.44 -1.99 21.55
CA ILE A 17 4.26 -2.15 20.11
C ILE A 17 3.68 -3.55 19.87
N GLY A 18 2.44 -3.61 19.38
CA GLY A 18 1.68 -4.86 19.27
C GLY A 18 1.32 -5.41 20.65
N ARG A 19 2.00 -6.48 21.08
CA ARG A 19 1.78 -7.14 22.39
C ARG A 19 3.00 -7.14 23.31
N ARG A 20 4.08 -6.44 22.93
CA ARG A 20 5.35 -6.45 23.68
C ARG A 20 5.75 -5.02 24.04
N GLU A 21 6.15 -4.84 25.30
CA GLU A 21 6.81 -3.62 25.75
C GLU A 21 8.23 -3.56 25.15
N ARG A 22 8.62 -2.38 24.69
CA ARG A 22 9.94 -2.08 24.14
C ARG A 22 10.48 -0.83 24.81
N ALA A 23 11.76 -0.82 25.15
CA ALA A 23 12.47 0.42 25.41
C ALA A 23 12.65 1.18 24.08
N VAL A 24 12.41 2.49 24.08
CA VAL A 24 12.49 3.33 22.89
C VAL A 24 13.19 4.64 23.19
N VAL A 25 13.81 5.23 22.16
CA VAL A 25 14.36 6.58 22.18
C VAL A 25 13.58 7.44 21.20
N LEU A 26 13.19 8.62 21.64
CA LEU A 26 12.52 9.63 20.84
C LEU A 26 13.51 10.76 20.53
N GLU A 27 13.79 10.95 19.24
CA GLU A 27 14.64 12.01 18.72
C GLU A 27 13.78 13.06 17.99
N PRO A 28 13.77 14.34 18.43
CA PRO A 28 13.09 15.39 17.69
C PRO A 28 13.76 15.59 16.32
N ARG A 29 12.97 15.61 15.25
CA ARG A 29 13.45 15.72 13.88
C ARG A 29 12.55 16.66 13.07
N GLY A 30 12.98 17.90 12.91
CA GLY A 30 12.17 18.94 12.25
C GLY A 30 10.87 19.17 13.01
N GLU A 31 9.73 19.04 12.33
CA GLU A 31 8.38 19.16 12.92
C GLU A 31 7.86 17.83 13.50
N GLY A 32 8.66 16.76 13.45
CA GLY A 32 8.26 15.42 13.89
C GLY A 32 9.24 14.79 14.88
N ILE A 33 9.09 13.48 15.07
CA ILE A 33 9.90 12.67 15.98
C ILE A 33 10.31 11.39 15.26
N VAL A 34 11.58 11.01 15.40
CA VAL A 34 12.07 9.67 15.04
C VAL A 34 12.05 8.80 16.28
N LEU A 35 11.41 7.63 16.17
CA LEU A 35 11.36 6.63 17.23
C LEU A 35 12.35 5.51 16.93
N TRP A 36 13.36 5.35 17.80
CA TRP A 36 14.31 4.25 17.77
C TRP A 36 13.86 3.19 18.77
N THR A 37 13.72 1.94 18.32
CA THR A 37 13.48 0.82 19.25
C THR A 37 14.81 0.28 19.76
N LEU A 38 14.94 0.14 21.08
CA LEU A 38 16.15 -0.37 21.71
C LEU A 38 16.06 -1.88 21.97
N ARG A 39 17.24 -2.49 22.03
CA ARG A 39 17.46 -3.86 22.52
C ARG A 39 17.82 -3.81 24.00
N PHE A 40 17.29 -4.74 24.80
CA PHE A 40 17.74 -4.91 26.17
C PHE A 40 19.11 -5.59 26.20
N GLY A 41 19.86 -5.41 27.31
CA GLY A 41 21.23 -5.91 27.40
C GLY A 41 21.35 -7.44 27.26
N ASP A 42 20.33 -8.18 27.69
CA ASP A 42 20.22 -9.63 27.52
C ASP A 42 19.90 -10.07 26.08
N GLU A 43 19.45 -9.15 25.22
CA GLU A 43 19.26 -9.41 23.79
C GLU A 43 20.55 -9.18 22.96
N VAL A 44 21.55 -8.53 23.55
CA VAL A 44 22.82 -8.20 22.88
C VAL A 44 23.85 -9.28 23.22
N ARG A 45 24.46 -9.86 22.18
CA ARG A 45 25.53 -10.84 22.38
C ARG A 45 26.85 -10.13 22.71
N PRO A 46 27.68 -10.69 23.61
CA PRO A 46 29.01 -10.15 23.90
C PRO A 46 29.85 -10.07 22.62
N GLU A 47 30.52 -8.93 22.41
CA GLU A 47 31.30 -8.68 21.21
C GLU A 47 32.62 -9.47 21.21
N GLU A 48 33.17 -9.75 22.38
CA GLU A 48 34.46 -10.41 22.57
C GLU A 48 34.52 -11.72 21.78
N SER A 49 33.45 -12.52 21.87
CA SER A 49 33.33 -13.82 21.18
C SER A 49 33.42 -13.73 19.64
N TYR A 50 33.11 -12.57 19.05
CA TYR A 50 33.18 -12.36 17.60
C TYR A 50 34.56 -11.84 17.16
N PHE A 51 35.34 -11.26 18.07
CA PHE A 51 36.63 -10.61 17.76
C PHE A 51 37.86 -11.38 18.27
N GLU A 52 37.70 -12.52 18.96
CA GLU A 52 38.83 -13.28 19.56
C GLU A 52 39.98 -13.63 18.59
N GLY A 53 39.72 -13.69 17.28
CA GLY A 53 40.71 -14.04 16.26
C GLY A 53 41.06 -12.91 15.28
N ILE A 54 40.64 -11.68 15.57
CA ILE A 54 40.88 -10.52 14.72
C ILE A 54 41.95 -9.65 15.38
N ASP A 55 43.00 -9.31 14.63
CA ASP A 55 44.02 -8.36 15.08
C ASP A 55 43.39 -6.95 15.20
N GLU A 56 43.74 -6.22 16.26
CA GLU A 56 43.29 -4.85 16.47
C GLU A 56 43.90 -3.90 15.44
N GLU A 57 45.10 -4.21 14.93
CA GLU A 57 45.80 -3.38 13.96
C GLU A 57 45.57 -3.86 12.52
N ALA A 58 45.11 -2.93 11.68
CA ALA A 58 44.98 -3.17 10.24
C ALA A 58 46.34 -3.02 9.54
N ASP A 59 46.60 -3.85 8.54
CA ASP A 59 47.79 -3.75 7.70
C ASP A 59 47.88 -2.35 7.03
N PRO A 60 48.96 -1.59 7.30
CA PRO A 60 49.12 -0.23 6.79
C PRO A 60 49.23 -0.18 5.26
N GLU A 61 49.64 -1.25 4.58
CA GLU A 61 49.70 -1.32 3.12
C GLU A 61 48.31 -1.59 2.50
N LEU A 62 47.47 -2.37 3.18
CA LEU A 62 46.12 -2.70 2.69
C LEU A 62 45.11 -1.57 2.92
N ASN A 63 45.26 -0.81 4.01
CA ASN A 63 44.37 0.30 4.35
C ASN A 63 44.16 1.32 3.19
N PRO A 64 45.21 1.89 2.55
CA PRO A 64 45.04 2.82 1.45
C PRO A 64 44.36 2.19 0.22
N LEU A 65 44.60 0.90 -0.05
CA LEU A 65 43.98 0.16 -1.15
C LEU A 65 42.46 0.04 -0.94
N VAL A 66 42.04 -0.36 0.26
CA VAL A 66 40.62 -0.46 0.63
C VAL A 66 39.95 0.91 0.59
N GLN A 67 40.62 1.97 1.08
CA GLN A 67 40.09 3.33 1.00
C GLN A 67 39.87 3.78 -0.45
N GLN A 68 40.78 3.45 -1.37
CA GLN A 68 40.60 3.74 -2.79
C GLN A 68 39.40 3.00 -3.37
N LEU A 69 39.23 1.72 -3.01
CA LEU A 69 38.06 0.93 -3.43
C LEU A 69 36.74 1.53 -2.91
N ILE A 70 36.70 1.93 -1.64
CA ILE A 70 35.52 2.60 -1.06
C ILE A 70 35.23 3.89 -1.82
N LYS A 71 36.24 4.73 -2.08
CA LYS A 71 36.05 5.98 -2.85
C LYS A 71 35.51 5.71 -4.26
N GLN A 72 36.03 4.70 -4.94
CA GLN A 72 35.54 4.31 -6.28
C GLN A 72 34.10 3.79 -6.26
N LYS A 73 33.67 3.12 -5.18
CA LYS A 73 32.32 2.57 -5.03
C LYS A 73 31.34 3.52 -4.33
N THR A 74 31.82 4.63 -3.78
CA THR A 74 30.98 5.63 -3.10
C THR A 74 30.11 6.34 -4.12
N SER A 75 28.81 6.42 -3.84
CA SER A 75 27.83 7.13 -4.66
C SER A 75 26.92 7.98 -3.78
N ARG A 76 26.30 9.01 -4.37
CA ARG A 76 25.25 9.76 -3.67
C ARG A 76 24.03 8.87 -3.55
N TRP A 77 23.61 8.62 -2.31
CA TRP A 77 22.39 7.89 -2.03
C TRP A 77 21.17 8.63 -2.55
N SER A 78 20.24 7.91 -3.18
CA SER A 78 18.87 8.33 -3.41
C SER A 78 17.89 7.20 -3.04
N PRO A 79 16.63 7.52 -2.67
CA PRO A 79 15.63 6.51 -2.34
C PRO A 79 15.40 5.49 -3.46
N ASP A 80 15.54 5.91 -4.73
CA ASP A 80 15.34 5.07 -5.91
C ASP A 80 16.42 4.00 -6.10
N MET A 81 17.52 4.06 -5.34
CA MET A 81 18.58 3.04 -5.39
C MET A 81 18.19 1.73 -4.72
N VAL A 82 17.12 1.72 -3.91
CA VAL A 82 16.61 0.52 -3.23
C VAL A 82 15.17 0.31 -3.66
N SER A 83 14.90 -0.83 -4.30
CA SER A 83 13.54 -1.24 -4.62
C SER A 83 13.16 -2.53 -3.89
N ASP A 84 11.87 -2.73 -3.66
CA ASP A 84 11.33 -3.97 -3.10
C ASP A 84 10.93 -4.90 -4.26
N PRO A 85 11.79 -5.88 -4.62
CA PRO A 85 11.51 -6.77 -5.75
C PRO A 85 10.26 -7.62 -5.53
N ILE A 86 9.89 -7.88 -4.27
CA ILE A 86 8.69 -8.66 -3.93
C ILE A 86 7.46 -7.80 -4.21
N GLN A 87 7.44 -6.56 -3.73
CA GLN A 87 6.34 -5.62 -3.99
C GLN A 87 6.18 -5.37 -5.50
N GLU A 88 7.27 -5.19 -6.23
CA GLU A 88 7.23 -5.03 -7.70
C GLU A 88 6.63 -6.25 -8.40
N SER A 89 7.08 -7.45 -8.03
CA SER A 89 6.57 -8.71 -8.58
C SER A 89 5.07 -8.88 -8.29
N LEU A 90 4.64 -8.57 -7.06
CA LEU A 90 3.24 -8.61 -6.66
C LEU A 90 2.38 -7.67 -7.52
N LEU A 91 2.85 -6.43 -7.73
CA LEU A 91 2.14 -5.45 -8.55
C LEU A 91 2.00 -5.91 -10.01
N LYS A 92 3.03 -6.56 -10.57
CA LYS A 92 2.99 -7.16 -11.92
C LYS A 92 1.91 -8.23 -12.01
N ILE A 93 1.89 -9.17 -11.06
CA ILE A 93 0.88 -10.25 -11.01
C ILE A 93 -0.55 -9.67 -10.89
N ILE A 94 -0.74 -8.65 -10.04
CA ILE A 94 -2.02 -7.97 -9.89
C ILE A 94 -2.46 -7.31 -11.21
N ALA A 95 -1.53 -6.66 -11.92
CA ALA A 95 -1.83 -6.02 -13.20
C ALA A 95 -2.21 -7.03 -14.29
N GLU A 96 -1.54 -8.18 -14.35
CA GLU A 96 -1.87 -9.28 -15.25
C GLU A 96 -3.26 -9.85 -14.96
N LYS A 97 -3.56 -10.13 -13.68
CA LYS A 97 -4.89 -10.59 -13.28
C LYS A 97 -5.97 -9.58 -13.62
N LYS A 98 -5.75 -8.28 -13.35
CA LYS A 98 -6.69 -7.21 -13.73
C LYS A 98 -6.92 -7.14 -15.24
N LYS A 99 -5.89 -7.38 -16.06
CA LYS A 99 -6.04 -7.45 -17.53
C LYS A 99 -6.83 -8.67 -17.97
N ALA A 100 -6.59 -9.83 -17.36
CA ALA A 100 -7.31 -11.08 -17.65
C ALA A 100 -8.79 -11.04 -17.21
N LEU A 101 -9.10 -10.31 -16.14
CA LEU A 101 -10.45 -10.13 -15.58
C LEU A 101 -11.27 -9.03 -16.29
N LYS A 102 -10.77 -8.43 -17.39
CA LYS A 102 -11.57 -7.45 -18.13
C LYS A 102 -12.85 -8.12 -18.65
N PRO A 103 -14.05 -7.65 -18.26
CA PRO A 103 -15.29 -8.22 -18.75
C PRO A 103 -15.30 -8.10 -20.28
N PRO A 104 -15.86 -9.10 -21.00
CA PRO A 104 -15.99 -9.01 -22.44
C PRO A 104 -16.65 -7.67 -22.77
N LYS A 105 -16.01 -6.91 -23.67
CA LYS A 105 -16.49 -5.62 -24.14
C LYS A 105 -17.96 -5.86 -24.51
N LYS A 106 -18.90 -5.25 -23.77
CA LYS A 106 -20.31 -5.30 -24.14
C LYS A 106 -20.37 -4.75 -25.56
N VAL A 107 -20.47 -5.64 -26.54
CA VAL A 107 -20.89 -5.27 -27.88
C VAL A 107 -22.19 -4.55 -27.65
N ALA A 108 -22.19 -3.25 -27.91
CA ALA A 108 -23.41 -2.49 -27.97
C ALA A 108 -24.23 -3.14 -29.08
N ARG A 109 -25.08 -4.10 -28.73
CA ARG A 109 -26.23 -4.42 -29.56
C ARG A 109 -26.93 -3.08 -29.71
N GLY A 110 -26.88 -2.55 -30.93
CA GLY A 110 -27.61 -1.35 -31.29
C GLY A 110 -29.01 -1.47 -30.71
N LYS A 111 -29.49 -0.39 -30.10
CA LYS A 111 -30.85 -0.32 -29.55
C LYS A 111 -31.78 -0.96 -30.59
N PRO A 112 -32.49 -2.07 -30.28
CA PRO A 112 -33.64 -2.42 -31.08
C PRO A 112 -34.55 -1.20 -31.00
N ASP A 113 -34.94 -0.68 -32.16
CA ASP A 113 -36.00 0.32 -32.26
C ASP A 113 -37.12 -0.03 -31.30
N ALA A 114 -37.69 1.00 -30.66
CA ALA A 114 -38.85 0.88 -29.80
C ALA A 114 -40.02 0.33 -30.61
N GLN A 115 -40.06 -0.98 -30.80
CA GLN A 115 -41.23 -1.69 -31.28
C GLN A 115 -42.29 -1.48 -30.21
N ALA A 116 -43.32 -0.73 -30.59
CA ALA A 116 -44.50 -0.51 -29.79
C ALA A 116 -44.96 -1.86 -29.23
N SER A 117 -44.77 -2.04 -27.93
CA SER A 117 -45.26 -3.21 -27.24
C SER A 117 -46.78 -3.16 -27.38
N ASN A 118 -47.34 -4.14 -28.09
CA ASN A 118 -48.78 -4.38 -28.19
C ASN A 118 -49.29 -4.88 -26.82
N VAL A 119 -49.18 -4.03 -25.81
CA VAL A 119 -49.73 -4.24 -24.48
C VAL A 119 -51.17 -3.80 -24.59
N VAL A 120 -52.04 -4.77 -24.85
CA VAL A 120 -53.47 -4.59 -24.61
C VAL A 120 -53.61 -4.33 -23.12
N ASN A 121 -53.91 -3.07 -22.76
CA ASN A 121 -54.20 -2.70 -21.38
C ASN A 121 -55.49 -3.43 -20.98
N ILE A 122 -55.35 -4.48 -20.17
CA ILE A 122 -56.44 -5.35 -19.72
C ILE A 122 -57.53 -4.51 -19.01
N MET A 123 -57.16 -3.42 -18.34
CA MET A 123 -58.11 -2.52 -17.69
C MET A 123 -58.98 -1.76 -18.70
N ASP A 124 -58.42 -1.38 -19.85
CA ASP A 124 -59.17 -0.71 -20.91
C ASP A 124 -60.05 -1.71 -21.67
N ALA A 125 -59.57 -2.94 -21.87
CA ALA A 125 -60.37 -4.04 -22.42
C ALA A 125 -61.56 -4.38 -21.49
N LEU A 126 -61.33 -4.43 -20.18
CA LEU A 126 -62.37 -4.69 -19.18
C LEU A 126 -63.40 -3.56 -19.12
N LYS A 127 -62.96 -2.30 -19.12
CA LYS A 127 -63.87 -1.14 -19.17
C LYS A 127 -64.75 -1.16 -20.42
N LYS A 128 -64.21 -1.53 -21.57
CA LYS A 128 -64.98 -1.67 -22.82
C LYS A 128 -65.99 -2.82 -22.74
N SER A 129 -65.63 -3.96 -22.14
CA SER A 129 -66.53 -5.09 -21.97
C SER A 129 -67.73 -4.75 -21.07
N VAL A 130 -67.49 -4.12 -19.91
CA VAL A 130 -68.56 -3.71 -18.98
C VAL A 130 -69.46 -2.63 -19.59
N ALA A 131 -68.88 -1.67 -20.32
CA ALA A 131 -69.67 -0.65 -21.01
C ALA A 131 -70.55 -1.22 -22.14
N ALA A 132 -70.07 -2.25 -22.85
CA ALA A 132 -70.84 -2.95 -23.87
C ALA A 132 -71.99 -3.77 -23.26
N GLU A 133 -71.74 -4.45 -22.13
CA GLU A 133 -72.73 -5.22 -21.39
C GLU A 133 -73.86 -4.33 -20.84
N LEU A 134 -73.50 -3.18 -20.25
CA LEU A 134 -74.47 -2.19 -19.77
C LEU A 134 -75.33 -1.60 -20.89
N LYS A 135 -74.76 -1.35 -22.08
CA LYS A 135 -75.53 -0.90 -23.25
C LYS A 135 -76.50 -1.96 -23.77
N SER A 136 -76.13 -3.24 -23.72
CA SER A 136 -76.99 -4.33 -24.17
C SER A 136 -78.18 -4.58 -23.22
N SER A 137 -78.01 -4.36 -21.91
CA SER A 137 -79.07 -4.52 -20.91
C SER A 137 -80.17 -3.45 -20.99
N LYS A 138 -79.88 -2.30 -21.62
CA LYS A 138 -80.83 -1.19 -21.79
C LYS A 138 -81.64 -1.27 -23.08
N ALA A 139 -81.36 -2.26 -23.94
CA ALA A 139 -82.04 -2.48 -25.21
C ALA A 139 -82.96 -3.72 -25.19
N ARG A 140 -83.35 -4.19 -24.00
CA ARG A 140 -84.29 -5.30 -23.80
C ARG A 140 -85.46 -4.88 -22.92
#